data_AF-A0A2H6EHD0-F1
#
_entry.id   AF-A0A2H6EHD0-F1
#
_cell.length_a   1.000
_cell.length_b   1.000
_cell.length_c   1.000
_cell.angle_alpha   90.00
_cell.angle_beta   90.00
_cell.angle_gamma   90.00
#
_symmetry.space_group_name_H-M   'P 1'
#
loop_
_entity.id
_entity.type
_entity.pdbx_description
1 polymer ?
#
loop_
_entity_poly.entity_id
_entity_poly.type
_entity_poly.pdbx_seq_one_letter_code
_entity_poly.pdbx_strand_id
1 'polypeptide(L)' 'MKNKKWIDAKNKFHLSDTHIQMARELGMNPKKFGSLANHKQEKWKAPLSEFIEDIYFKRFKKETPDIIKKL' A
#
# COMPACT_ATOMS: atom_id res chain seq x y z
N MET A 1 -9.09 -16.14 -9.54
CA MET A 1 -8.09 -16.14 -8.43
C MET A 1 -8.27 -14.91 -7.56
N LYS A 2 -8.61 -15.08 -6.27
CA LYS A 2 -9.04 -14.02 -5.33
C LYS A 2 -8.02 -12.88 -5.08
N ASN A 3 -6.78 -12.98 -5.60
CA ASN A 3 -5.71 -12.04 -5.30
C ASN A 3 -5.04 -11.34 -6.50
N LYS A 4 -5.46 -11.61 -7.75
CA LYS A 4 -4.76 -11.10 -8.95
C LYS A 4 -4.54 -9.57 -8.91
N LYS A 5 -5.56 -8.80 -8.52
CA LYS A 5 -5.48 -7.34 -8.40
C LYS A 5 -4.43 -6.85 -7.39
N TRP A 6 -4.23 -7.59 -6.30
CA TRP A 6 -3.23 -7.25 -5.28
C TRP A 6 -1.82 -7.61 -5.74
N ILE A 7 -1.66 -8.73 -6.45
CA ILE A 7 -0.38 -9.11 -7.07
C ILE A 7 0.02 -8.09 -8.16
N ASP A 8 -0.91 -7.72 -9.03
CA ASP A 8 -0.67 -6.73 -10.09
C ASP A 8 -0.28 -5.37 -9.48
N ALA A 9 -0.98 -4.93 -8.42
CA ALA A 9 -0.64 -3.70 -7.71
C ALA A 9 0.72 -3.77 -7.02
N LYS A 10 1.03 -4.89 -6.36
CA LYS A 10 2.32 -5.14 -5.69
C LYS A 10 3.48 -4.96 -6.68
N ASN A 11 3.39 -5.60 -7.84
CA ASN A 11 4.43 -5.54 -8.87
C ASN A 11 4.51 -4.15 -9.52
N LYS A 12 3.36 -3.54 -9.84
CA LYS A 12 3.30 -2.24 -10.53
C LYS A 12 3.83 -1.07 -9.69
N PHE A 13 3.57 -1.10 -8.39
CA PHE A 13 3.95 -0.02 -7.47
C PHE A 13 5.13 -0.40 -6.56
N HIS A 14 5.81 -1.51 -6.86
CA HIS A 14 6.96 -2.02 -6.11
C HIS A 14 6.71 -2.12 -4.59
N LEU A 15 5.52 -2.61 -4.22
CA LEU A 15 5.13 -2.75 -2.82
C LEU A 15 5.63 -4.08 -2.24
N SER A 16 5.95 -4.09 -0.96
CA SER A 16 6.26 -5.31 -0.21
C SER A 16 4.98 -6.03 0.25
N ASP A 17 5.09 -7.28 0.69
CA ASP A 17 3.98 -7.98 1.35
C ASP A 17 3.44 -7.21 2.56
N THR A 18 4.33 -6.53 3.29
CA THR A 18 4.01 -5.65 4.40
C THR A 18 3.09 -4.51 3.96
N HIS A 19 3.44 -3.79 2.89
CA HIS A 19 2.61 -2.68 2.40
C HIS A 19 1.25 -3.16 1.91
N ILE A 20 1.19 -4.34 1.27
CA ILE A 20 -0.10 -4.88 0.84
C ILE A 20 -0.97 -5.27 2.05
N GLN A 21 -0.36 -5.85 3.09
CA GLN A 21 -1.09 -6.17 4.31
C GLN A 21 -1.60 -4.91 5.01
N MET A 22 -0.76 -3.87 5.16
CA MET A 22 -1.17 -2.56 5.69
C MET A 22 -2.34 -1.98 4.89
N ALA A 23 -2.24 -1.96 3.56
CA ALA A 23 -3.29 -1.43 2.70
C ALA A 23 -4.61 -2.21 2.82
N ARG A 24 -4.56 -3.52 3.07
CA ARG A 24 -5.74 -4.35 3.32
C ARG A 24 -6.41 -4.00 4.64
N GLU A 25 -5.63 -3.87 5.72
CA GLU A 25 -6.14 -3.50 7.05
C GLU A 25 -6.68 -2.06 7.08
N LEU A 26 -6.09 -1.18 6.28
CA LEU A 26 -6.61 0.17 6.03
C LEU A 26 -7.89 0.21 5.19
N GLY A 27 -8.33 -0.93 4.61
CA GLY A 27 -9.51 -1.00 3.76
C GLY A 27 -9.31 -0.33 2.38
N MET A 28 -8.06 -0.20 1.92
CA MET A 28 -7.76 0.42 0.63
C MET A 28 -8.14 -0.49 -0.55
N ASN A 29 -8.34 0.15 -1.71
CA ASN A 29 -8.64 -0.55 -2.95
C ASN A 29 -7.44 -0.47 -3.91
N PRO A 30 -6.86 -1.61 -4.36
CA PRO A 30 -5.70 -1.61 -5.25
C PRO A 30 -5.96 -0.93 -6.59
N LYS A 31 -7.23 -0.85 -7.04
CA LYS A 31 -7.60 -0.10 -8.26
C LYS A 31 -7.36 1.41 -8.13
N LYS A 32 -7.41 1.95 -6.92
CA LYS A 32 -7.20 3.38 -6.64
C LYS A 32 -5.73 3.75 -6.43
N PHE A 33 -4.81 2.78 -6.44
CA PHE A 33 -3.39 3.06 -6.25
C PHE A 33 -2.80 3.92 -7.37
N GLY A 34 -3.32 3.81 -8.61
CA GLY A 34 -2.86 4.64 -9.72
C GLY A 34 -3.02 6.14 -9.48
N SER A 35 -4.13 6.57 -8.86
CA SER A 35 -4.34 7.98 -8.50
C SER A 35 -3.54 8.42 -7.28
N LEU A 36 -3.12 7.48 -6.42
CA LEU A 36 -2.31 7.77 -5.23
C LEU A 36 -0.80 7.78 -5.55
N ALA A 37 -0.35 6.99 -6.52
CA ALA A 37 1.05 6.86 -6.90
C ALA A 37 1.52 7.91 -7.92
N ASN A 38 0.86 9.08 -8.00
CA ASN A 38 1.18 10.14 -8.95
C ASN A 38 2.34 11.05 -8.50
N HIS A 39 3.13 10.64 -7.51
CA HIS A 39 4.30 11.34 -6.99
C HIS A 39 5.34 11.75 -8.05
N LYS A 40 5.43 11.01 -9.17
CA LYS A 40 6.34 11.37 -10.29
C LYS A 40 5.89 12.64 -11.04
N GLN A 41 4.59 12.94 -11.04
CA GLN A 41 4.03 14.15 -11.64
C GLN A 41 3.92 15.26 -10.58
N GLU A 42 3.49 14.89 -9.38
CA GLU A 42 3.37 15.78 -8.23
C GLU A 42 4.46 15.46 -7.20
N LYS A 43 5.66 16.01 -7.40
CA LYS A 43 6.85 15.71 -6.57
C LYS A 43 6.68 16.01 -5.07
N TRP A 44 5.68 16.81 -4.71
CA TRP A 44 5.32 17.11 -3.32
C TRP A 44 4.57 15.98 -2.62
N LYS A 45 4.10 14.96 -3.37
CA LYS A 45 3.46 13.77 -2.80
C LYS A 45 4.51 12.72 -2.46
N ALA A 46 4.34 12.10 -1.29
CA ALA A 46 5.13 10.96 -0.89
C ALA A 46 4.92 9.76 -1.85
N PRO A 47 5.93 8.90 -2.04
CA PRO A 47 5.75 7.58 -2.65
C PRO A 47 4.59 6.81 -2.01
N LEU A 48 3.95 5.93 -2.80
CA LEU A 48 2.78 5.19 -2.32
C LEU A 48 3.07 4.29 -1.11
N SER A 49 4.28 3.73 -1.02
CA SER A 49 4.73 2.95 0.15
C SER A 49 4.73 3.78 1.42
N GLU A 50 5.42 4.92 1.39
CA GLU A 50 5.51 5.86 2.52
C GLU A 50 4.12 6.36 2.92
N PHE A 51 3.26 6.68 1.96
CA PHE A 51 1.88 7.08 2.24
C PHE A 51 1.07 5.99 2.96
N ILE A 52 1.25 4.72 2.57
CA ILE A 52 0.59 3.59 3.24
C ILE A 52 1.10 3.45 4.67
N GLU A 53 2.42 3.50 4.87
CA GLU A 53 3.07 3.42 6.19
C GLU A 53 2.59 4.57 7.11
N ASP A 54 2.55 5.79 6.60
CA ASP A 54 2.12 6.99 7.32
C ASP A 54 0.70 6.87 7.87
N ILE A 55 -0.25 6.47 7.02
CA ILE A 55 -1.64 6.31 7.41
C ILE A 55 -1.80 5.12 8.36
N TYR A 56 -1.06 4.05 8.10
CA TYR A 56 -1.05 2.87 8.96
C TYR A 56 -0.59 3.23 10.38
N PHE A 57 0.54 3.94 10.51
CA PHE A 57 1.04 4.42 11.79
C PHE A 57 0.06 5.39 12.45
N LYS A 58 -0.50 6.36 11.71
CA LYS A 58 -1.48 7.31 12.25
C LYS A 58 -2.70 6.61 12.86
N ARG A 59 -3.21 5.55 12.21
CA ARG A 59 -4.42 4.82 12.62
C ARG A 59 -4.16 3.78 13.71
N PHE A 60 -3.10 3.00 13.59
CA PHE A 60 -2.85 1.84 14.45
C PHE A 60 -1.75 2.06 15.48
N LYS A 61 -0.97 3.16 15.37
CA LYS A 61 0.21 3.44 16.19
C LYS A 61 1.25 2.31 16.16
N LYS A 62 1.38 1.67 14.99
CA LYS A 62 2.31 0.58 14.71
C LYS A 62 3.05 0.85 13.41
N GLU A 63 4.32 0.49 13.36
CA GLU A 63 5.14 0.60 12.15
C GLU A 63 4.88 -0.55 11.17
N THR A 64 4.42 -1.72 11.66
CA THR A 64 4.11 -2.88 10.82
C THR A 64 2.90 -3.66 11.34
N PRO A 65 2.22 -4.46 10.49
CA PRO A 65 1.18 -5.41 10.92
C PRO A 65 1.74 -6.56 11.73
N ASP A 66 0.95 -7.06 12.69
CA ASP A 66 1.34 -8.19 13.53
C ASP A 66 1.45 -9.50 12.72
N ILE A 67 0.67 -9.62 11.64
CA ILE A 67 0.66 -10.80 10.76
C ILE A 67 0.76 -10.35 9.30
N ILE A 68 1.89 -10.66 8.65
CA ILE A 68 2.10 -10.39 7.24
C ILE A 68 1.84 -11.67 6.43
N LYS A 69 0.77 -11.64 5.62
CA LYS A 69 0.47 -12.74 4.69
C LYS A 69 1.21 -12.52 3.37
N LYS A 70 2.07 -13.47 3.01
CA LYS A 70 2.75 -13.46 1.70
C LYS A 70 1.72 -13.56 0.57
N LEU A 71 1.97 -12.76 -0.47
CA LEU A 71 1.16 -12.68 -1.69
C LEU A 71 1.93 -13.12 -2.93
#